data_AF-A0A4S8LI03-F1
#
_entry.id   AF-A0A4S8LI03-F1
#
_cell.length_a   1.000
_cell.length_b   1.000
_cell.length_c   1.000
_cell.angle_alpha   90.00
_cell.angle_beta   90.00
_cell.angle_gamma   90.00
#
_symmetry.space_group_name_H-M   'P 1'
#
loop_
_entity.id
_entity.type
_entity.pdbx_description
1 polymer ?
#
loop_
_entity_poly.entity_id
_entity_poly.type
_entity_poly.pdbx_seq_one_letter_code
_entity_poly.pdbx_strand_id
1 'polypeptide(L)' 'MPPVLLSRTLDTFLGVFTGVLAYYLYETHPRTALPREETLLELIRWKMEKGRQERERKLEQPR' A
#
# COMPACT_ATOMS: atom_id res chain seq x y z
N MET A 1 -29.39 -9.43 -22.21
CA MET A 1 -27.96 -9.82 -22.23
C MET A 1 -27.41 -9.46 -20.86
N PRO A 2 -27.23 -10.41 -19.93
CA PRO A 2 -26.71 -10.06 -18.60
C PRO A 2 -25.26 -9.56 -18.73
N PRO A 3 -24.88 -8.46 -18.09
CA PRO A 3 -23.51 -7.94 -18.19
C PRO A 3 -22.54 -8.98 -17.62
N VAL A 4 -21.46 -9.23 -18.36
CA VAL A 4 -20.38 -10.14 -17.99
C VAL A 4 -19.59 -9.58 -16.80
N LEU A 5 -20.18 -9.69 -15.61
CA LEU A 5 -19.51 -9.48 -14.33
C LEU A 5 -18.56 -10.65 -14.10
N LEU A 6 -17.39 -10.60 -14.74
CA LEU A 6 -16.38 -11.66 -14.66
C LEU A 6 -15.94 -11.91 -13.21
N SER A 7 -16.05 -10.91 -12.33
CA SER A 7 -16.05 -11.06 -10.87
C SER A 7 -16.18 -9.69 -10.21
N ARG A 8 -17.25 -9.45 -9.46
CA ARG A 8 -17.47 -8.20 -8.69
C ARG A 8 -16.31 -7.87 -7.75
N THR A 9 -15.60 -8.89 -7.27
CA THR A 9 -14.40 -8.76 -6.44
C THR A 9 -13.18 -8.29 -7.21
N LEU A 10 -12.97 -8.75 -8.45
CA LEU A 10 -11.83 -8.36 -9.27
C LEU A 10 -11.95 -6.91 -9.73
N ASP A 11 -13.14 -6.48 -10.16
CA ASP A 11 -13.39 -5.09 -10.55
C ASP A 11 -13.20 -4.13 -9.36
N THR A 12 -13.62 -4.54 -8.15
CA THR A 12 -13.40 -3.74 -6.93
C THR A 12 -11.91 -3.68 -6.58
N PHE A 13 -11.21 -4.81 -6.67
CA PHE A 13 -9.77 -4.88 -6.40
C PHE A 13 -8.98 -4.04 -7.39
N LEU A 14 -9.33 -4.11 -8.68
CA LEU A 14 -8.76 -3.29 -9.74
C LEU A 14 -9.06 -1.81 -9.51
N GLY A 15 -10.27 -1.44 -9.11
CA GLY A 15 -10.63 -0.05 -8.79
C GLY A 15 -9.82 0.50 -7.61
N VAL A 16 -9.70 -0.26 -6.52
CA VAL A 16 -8.90 0.13 -5.35
C VAL A 16 -7.41 0.22 -5.73
N PHE A 17 -6.88 -0.77 -6.45
CA PHE A 17 -5.49 -0.78 -6.90
C PHE A 17 -5.19 0.42 -7.82
N THR A 18 -6.09 0.71 -8.75
CA THR A 18 -5.96 1.84 -9.67
C THR A 18 -6.00 3.17 -8.93
N GLY A 19 -6.88 3.32 -7.92
CA GLY A 19 -6.91 4.51 -7.06
C GLY A 19 -5.62 4.71 -6.27
N VAL A 20 -5.07 3.64 -5.69
CA VAL A 20 -3.79 3.68 -4.96
C VAL A 20 -2.63 4.01 -5.92
N LEU A 21 -2.61 3.43 -7.12
CA LEU A 21 -1.59 3.71 -8.13
C LEU A 21 -1.65 5.15 -8.64
N ALA A 22 -2.86 5.67 -8.88
CA ALA A 22 -3.04 7.05 -9.29
C ALA A 22 -2.55 8.03 -8.21
N TYR A 23 -2.84 7.74 -6.93
CA TYR A 23 -2.31 8.49 -5.80
C TYR A 23 -0.77 8.44 -5.74
N TYR A 24 -0.18 7.24 -5.91
CA TYR A 24 1.28 7.06 -5.98
C TYR A 24 1.92 7.92 -7.09
N LEU A 25 1.30 7.94 -8.27
CA LEU A 25 1.82 8.69 -9.42
C LEU A 25 1.68 10.21 -9.23
N TYR A 26 0.64 10.64 -8.53
CA TYR A 26 0.44 12.04 -8.15
C TYR A 26 1.49 12.51 -7.13
N GLU A 27 1.81 11.66 -6.16
CA GLU A 27 2.79 11.93 -5.11
C GLU A 27 4.24 11.95 -5.64
N THR A 28 4.53 11.17 -6.68
CA THR A 28 5.85 11.12 -7.34
C THR A 28 6.07 12.22 -8.38
N HIS A 29 5.09 13.08 -8.64
CA HIS A 29 5.23 14.16 -9.61
C HIS A 29 6.14 15.28 -9.05
N PRO A 30 7.20 15.69 -9.77
CA PRO A 30 8.24 16.58 -9.26
C PRO A 30 7.77 18.02 -8.96
N ARG A 31 6.55 18.39 -9.37
CA ARG A 31 5.95 19.72 -9.14
C ARG A 31 5.06 19.80 -7.89
N THR A 32 4.64 18.66 -7.36
CA THR A 32 3.70 18.51 -6.24
C THR A 32 4.25 17.57 -5.17
N ALA A 33 5.52 17.20 -5.25
CA ALA A 33 6.16 16.31 -4.30
C ALA A 33 6.10 16.92 -2.90
N LEU A 34 5.16 16.44 -2.09
CA LEU A 34 5.24 16.58 -0.65
C LEU A 34 6.57 15.93 -0.20
N PRO A 35 7.22 16.46 0.85
CA PRO A 35 8.43 15.85 1.39
C PRO A 35 8.18 14.35 1.61
N ARG A 36 9.14 13.50 1.20
CA ARG A 36 8.99 12.03 1.24
C ARG A 36 8.48 11.51 2.59
N GLU A 37 8.88 12.19 3.66
CA GLU A 37 8.53 11.95 5.06
C GLU A 37 7.01 12.01 5.34
N GLU A 38 6.22 12.71 4.52
CA GLU A 38 4.76 12.83 4.66
C GLU A 38 3.99 11.85 3.78
N THR A 39 4.70 11.00 3.03
CA THR A 39 4.04 10.09 2.08
C THR A 39 3.39 8.89 2.78
N LEU A 40 2.21 8.51 2.30
CA LEU A 40 1.49 7.33 2.81
C LEU A 40 2.33 6.05 2.62
N LEU A 41 3.15 6.00 1.57
CA LEU A 41 4.05 4.89 1.29
C LEU A 41 5.15 4.76 2.34
N GLU A 42 5.71 5.88 2.80
CA GLU A 42 6.71 5.86 3.86
C GLU A 42 6.10 5.36 5.18
N LEU A 43 4.86 5.77 5.49
CA LEU A 43 4.13 5.28 6.65
C LEU A 43 3.84 3.77 6.57
N ILE A 44 3.44 3.29 5.38
CA ILE A 44 3.23 1.85 5.12
C ILE A 44 4.55 1.08 5.28
N ARG A 45 5.64 1.61 4.72
CA ARG A 45 6.99 1.03 4.84
C ARG A 45 7.42 0.94 6.30
N TRP A 46 7.27 2.02 7.07
CA TRP A 46 7.55 2.04 8.51
C TRP A 46 6.71 1.00 9.26
N LYS A 47 5.42 0.90 8.96
CA LYS A 47 4.54 -0.08 9.61
C LYS A 47 4.96 -1.52 9.31
N MET A 48 5.34 -1.81 8.07
CA MET A 48 5.87 -3.12 7.69
C MET A 48 7.20 -3.43 8.40
N GLU A 49 8.10 -2.46 8.48
CA GLU A 49 9.40 -2.60 9.14
C GLU A 49 9.24 -2.84 10.65
N LYS A 50 8.34 -2.10 11.30
CA LYS A 50 7.98 -2.31 12.70
C LYS A 50 7.42 -3.71 12.95
N GLY A 51 6.51 -4.18 12.10
CA GLY A 51 5.96 -5.54 12.19
C GLY A 51 7.01 -6.63 11.96
N ARG A 52 8.00 -6.38 11.09
CA ARG A 52 9.14 -7.28 10.90
C ARG A 52 10.01 -7.36 12.15
N GLN A 53 10.33 -6.22 12.76
CA GLN A 53 11.10 -6.16 14.00
C GLN A 53 10.39 -6.84 15.17
N GLU A 54 9.06 -6.70 15.28
CA GLU A 54 8.29 -7.41 16.32
C GLU A 54 8.32 -8.93 16.15
N ARG A 55 8.34 -9.41 14.89
CA ARG A 55 8.49 -10.84 14.58
C ARG A 55 9.91 -11.33 14.90
N GLU A 56 10.92 -10.57 14.51
CA GLU A 56 12.33 -10.86 14.81
C GLU A 56 12.57 -10.91 16.34
N ARG A 57 12.05 -9.94 17.11
CA ARG A 57 12.12 -9.97 18.58
C ARG A 57 11.44 -11.16 19.24
N LYS A 58 10.32 -11.64 18.67
CA LYS A 58 9.67 -12.88 19.15
C LYS A 58 10.47 -14.14 18.83
N LEU A 59 11.27 -14.12 17.76
CA LEU A 59 12.15 -15.22 17.38
C LEU A 59 13.47 -15.20 18.18
N GLU A 60 13.98 -14.01 18.51
CA GLU A 60 15.19 -13.77 19.31
C GLU A 60 14.97 -13.86 20.82
N GLN A 61 13.74 -14.05 21.27
CA GLN A 61 13.44 -14.44 22.65
C GLN A 61 13.15 -15.95 22.71
N PRO A 62 14.17 -16.83 22.53
CA PRO A 62 14.03 -18.20 23.00
C PRO A 62 13.95 -18.14 24.52
N ARG A 63 12.99 -18.89 25.08
CA ARG A 63 12.84 -19.11 26.51
C ARG A 63 14.14 -19.56 27.17
#